data_AF-A0A969JPX5-F1
#
_entry.id   AF-A0A969JPX5-F1
#
_cell.length_a   1.000
_cell.length_b   1.000
_cell.length_c   1.000
_cell.angle_alpha   90.00
_cell.angle_beta   90.00
_cell.angle_gamma   90.00
#
_symmetry.space_group_name_H-M   'P 1'
#
loop_
_entity.id
_entity.type
_entity.pdbx_description
1 polymer ?
#
loop_
_entity_poly.entity_id
_entity_poly.type
_entity_poly.pdbx_seq_one_letter_code
_entity_poly.pdbx_strand_id
1 'polypeptide(L)'
;MSCQPQRRHHRRRSPATPTCNPYPGGADGVIIVTKPDLTDQIVRDAVEASVPRVWMHNNTFMPGSASDFAIQYGRENGLTVIPAGCPMMFFDFSHKCMKWVLGAMGRLPNGK
;
A
#
# COMPACT_ATOMS: atom_id res chain seq x y z
N MET A 1 -9.55 -2.49 46.39
CA MET A 1 -8.95 -1.74 45.27
C MET A 1 -7.83 -2.58 44.68
N SER A 2 -8.05 -3.24 43.54
CA SER A 2 -7.00 -3.96 42.81
C SER A 2 -7.07 -3.53 41.35
N CYS A 3 -6.19 -2.61 40.97
CA CYS A 3 -6.04 -2.18 39.59
C CYS A 3 -5.08 -3.17 38.92
N GLN A 4 -5.62 -4.07 38.10
CA GLN A 4 -4.76 -4.94 37.27
C GLN A 4 -4.08 -4.09 36.17
N PRO A 5 -2.78 -4.29 35.92
CA PRO A 5 -2.10 -3.63 34.82
C PRO A 5 -2.59 -4.24 33.50
N GLN A 6 -3.30 -3.45 32.69
CA GLN A 6 -3.64 -3.84 31.33
C GLN A 6 -2.35 -4.08 30.55
N ARG A 7 -2.18 -5.31 30.03
CA ARG A 7 -1.09 -5.68 29.12
C ARG A 7 -1.14 -4.77 27.90
N ARG A 8 -0.30 -3.73 27.88
CA ARG A 8 -0.04 -2.96 26.67
C ARG A 8 0.66 -3.90 25.69
N HIS A 9 -0.06 -4.30 24.63
CA HIS A 9 0.57 -4.87 23.46
C HIS A 9 1.62 -3.87 22.95
N HIS A 10 2.90 -4.18 23.17
CA HIS A 10 4.02 -3.44 22.59
C HIS A 10 3.97 -3.63 21.07
N ARG A 11 3.14 -2.84 20.38
CA ARG A 11 3.34 -2.61 18.93
C ARG A 11 4.67 -1.89 18.81
N ARG A 12 5.69 -2.57 18.25
CA ARG A 12 6.89 -1.89 17.75
C ARG A 12 6.41 -0.84 16.75
N ARG A 13 6.42 0.43 17.15
CA ARG A 13 6.23 1.53 16.21
C ARG A 13 7.56 1.74 15.51
N SER A 14 7.60 1.50 14.21
CA SER A 14 8.69 2.02 13.41
C SER A 14 8.59 3.56 13.39
N PRO A 15 9.72 4.27 13.48
CA PRO A 15 9.72 5.73 13.35
C PRO A 15 9.17 6.12 11.98
N ALA A 16 8.30 7.14 11.93
CA ALA A 16 7.90 7.76 10.69
C ALA A 16 9.00 8.76 10.29
N THR A 17 9.64 8.53 9.15
CA THR A 17 10.66 9.42 8.57
C THR A 17 10.04 10.32 7.51
N PRO A 18 10.54 11.55 7.32
CA PRO A 18 10.01 12.47 6.31
C PRO A 18 10.35 12.06 4.87
N THR A 19 11.38 11.22 4.69
CA THR A 19 11.93 10.77 3.41
C THR A 19 12.01 9.24 3.38
N CYS A 20 12.03 8.64 2.18
CA CYS A 20 12.23 7.19 2.03
C CYS A 20 13.68 6.76 2.33
N ASN A 21 14.63 7.69 2.23
CA ASN A 21 16.04 7.50 2.59
C ASN A 21 16.36 8.24 3.91
N PRO A 22 17.08 7.67 4.89
CA PRO A 22 17.54 6.28 5.03
C PRO A 22 16.59 5.43 5.89
N TYR A 23 16.05 4.35 5.31
CA TYR A 23 15.35 3.30 6.07
C TYR A 23 16.32 2.20 6.50
N PRO A 24 16.48 1.92 7.80
CA PRO A 24 17.40 0.90 8.28
C PRO A 24 16.97 -0.51 7.83
N GLY A 25 17.82 -1.18 7.06
CA GLY A 25 17.56 -2.49 6.46
C GLY A 25 17.15 -2.46 4.99
N GLY A 26 16.96 -1.27 4.41
CA GLY A 26 16.46 -1.12 3.05
C GLY A 26 14.98 -1.48 2.94
N ALA A 27 14.31 -0.99 1.91
CA ALA A 27 12.91 -1.32 1.63
C ALA A 27 12.81 -2.12 0.35
N ASP A 28 12.12 -3.26 0.41
CA ASP A 28 11.84 -4.08 -0.77
C ASP A 28 10.78 -3.48 -1.71
N GLY A 29 10.12 -2.40 -1.28
CA GLY A 29 9.10 -1.69 -2.04
C GLY A 29 8.52 -0.50 -1.29
N VAL A 30 7.99 0.46 -2.03
CA VAL A 30 7.29 1.65 -1.49
C VAL A 30 5.86 1.67 -2.01
N ILE A 31 4.90 1.90 -1.12
CA ILE A 31 3.49 2.15 -1.47
C ILE A 31 3.19 3.63 -1.18
N ILE A 32 2.85 4.37 -2.22
CA ILE A 32 2.54 5.80 -2.18
C ILE A 32 1.03 5.96 -2.07
N VAL A 33 0.58 6.57 -0.97
CA VAL A 33 -0.84 6.84 -0.66
C VAL A 33 -1.01 8.34 -0.35
N THR A 34 -0.49 9.18 -1.24
CA THR A 34 -0.43 10.66 -1.09
C THR A 34 -1.08 11.36 -2.28
N LYS A 35 -1.08 12.69 -2.31
CA LYS A 35 -1.48 13.44 -3.51
C LYS A 35 -0.43 13.27 -4.64
N PRO A 36 -0.83 13.35 -5.92
CA PRO A 36 0.09 13.31 -7.07
C PRO A 36 1.28 14.28 -6.94
N ASP A 37 1.04 15.49 -6.44
CA ASP A 37 2.05 16.55 -6.31
C ASP A 37 3.30 16.14 -5.49
N LEU A 38 3.13 15.20 -4.55
CA LEU A 38 4.23 14.68 -3.73
C LEU A 38 4.84 13.39 -4.28
N THR A 39 4.18 12.76 -5.25
CA THR A 39 4.56 11.45 -5.79
C THR A 39 5.89 11.54 -6.52
N ASP A 40 6.12 12.60 -7.28
CA ASP A 40 7.36 12.81 -8.02
C ASP A 40 8.58 12.84 -7.08
N GLN A 41 8.47 13.53 -5.95
CA GLN A 41 9.52 13.57 -4.93
C GLN A 41 9.73 12.19 -4.30
N ILE A 42 8.66 11.50 -3.96
CA ILE A 42 8.74 10.16 -3.34
C ILE A 42 9.38 9.14 -4.28
N VAL A 43 9.12 9.21 -5.59
CA VAL A 43 9.79 8.32 -6.57
C VAL A 43 11.28 8.64 -6.66
N ARG A 44 11.68 9.91 -6.62
CA ARG A 44 13.11 10.28 -6.58
C ARG A 44 13.80 9.72 -5.33
N ASP A 45 13.18 9.88 -4.17
CA ASP A 45 13.69 9.30 -2.92
C ASP A 45 13.78 7.78 -3.00
N ALA A 46 12.82 7.11 -3.64
CA ALA A 46 12.81 5.65 -3.82
C ALA A 46 13.93 5.17 -4.76
N VAL A 47 14.22 5.92 -5.82
CA VAL A 47 15.37 5.66 -6.72
C VAL A 47 16.68 5.83 -5.95
N GLU A 48 16.84 6.92 -5.20
CA GLU A 48 18.05 7.18 -4.40
C GLU A 48 18.25 6.10 -3.32
N ALA A 49 17.17 5.67 -2.68
CA ALA A 49 17.18 4.57 -1.72
C ALA A 49 17.35 3.17 -2.35
N SER A 50 17.52 3.08 -3.67
CA SER A 50 17.66 1.81 -4.41
C SER A 50 16.54 0.81 -4.14
N VAL A 51 15.31 1.30 -3.95
CA VAL A 51 14.13 0.46 -3.77
C VAL A 51 13.78 -0.18 -5.11
N PRO A 52 13.50 -1.48 -5.19
CA PRO A 52 13.24 -2.13 -6.49
C PRO A 52 11.82 -1.90 -7.05
N ARG A 53 10.85 -1.54 -6.20
CA ARG A 53 9.41 -1.53 -6.53
C ARG A 53 8.70 -0.32 -5.96
N VAL A 54 7.84 0.31 -6.77
CA VAL A 54 6.99 1.42 -6.34
C VAL A 54 5.55 1.17 -6.77
N TRP A 55 4.62 1.33 -5.83
CA TRP A 55 3.19 1.27 -6.08
C TRP A 55 2.53 2.62 -5.79
N MET A 56 1.96 3.23 -6.82
CA MET A 56 1.12 4.42 -6.70
C MET A 56 -0.32 3.97 -6.46
N HIS A 57 -0.82 4.18 -5.25
CA HIS A 57 -2.18 3.82 -4.90
C HIS A 57 -3.17 4.64 -5.72
N ASN A 58 -4.13 3.98 -6.34
CA ASN A 58 -5.35 4.65 -6.76
C ASN A 58 -6.58 3.91 -6.22
N ASN A 59 -7.66 4.64 -6.00
CA ASN A 59 -8.94 4.08 -5.62
C ASN A 59 -9.92 4.25 -6.80
N THR A 60 -10.85 3.31 -6.96
CA THR A 60 -11.91 3.40 -7.99
C THR A 60 -12.82 4.63 -7.79
N PHE A 61 -12.87 5.17 -6.57
CA PHE A 61 -13.77 6.25 -6.19
C PHE A 61 -13.10 7.62 -5.98
N MET A 62 -11.76 7.71 -6.04
CA MET A 62 -11.03 8.97 -5.83
C MET A 62 -9.77 9.06 -6.70
N PRO A 63 -9.33 10.28 -7.10
CA PRO A 63 -8.07 10.48 -7.81
C PRO A 63 -6.91 9.81 -7.05
N GLY A 64 -6.08 9.06 -7.79
CA GLY A 64 -4.96 8.32 -7.21
C GLY A 64 -3.73 9.18 -6.94
N SER A 65 -2.69 8.54 -6.43
CA SER A 65 -1.33 9.07 -6.26
C SER A 65 -0.48 8.92 -7.52
N ALA A 66 -1.07 8.63 -8.68
CA ALA A 66 -0.32 8.42 -9.90
C ALA A 66 -0.01 9.75 -10.61
N SER A 67 1.23 9.91 -11.05
CA SER A 67 1.70 11.04 -11.86
C SER A 67 2.41 10.46 -13.08
N ASP A 68 2.14 10.99 -14.27
CA ASP A 68 2.77 10.51 -15.51
C ASP A 68 4.29 10.66 -15.46
N PHE A 69 4.77 11.77 -14.89
CA PHE A 69 6.20 11.99 -14.66
C PHE A 69 6.78 10.92 -13.74
N ALA A 70 6.13 10.66 -12.61
CA ALA A 70 6.59 9.67 -11.64
C ALA A 70 6.65 8.25 -12.24
N ILE A 71 5.70 7.90 -13.10
CA ILE A 71 5.66 6.60 -13.77
C ILE A 71 6.84 6.46 -14.74
N GLN A 72 7.05 7.48 -15.58
CA GLN A 72 8.12 7.47 -16.57
C GLN A 72 9.49 7.48 -15.90
N TYR A 73 9.72 8.43 -14.98
CA TYR A 73 10.97 8.56 -14.26
C TYR A 73 11.33 7.27 -13.49
N GLY A 74 10.35 6.64 -12.84
CA GLY A 74 10.61 5.39 -12.14
C GLY A 74 11.03 4.26 -13.08
N ARG A 75 10.35 4.10 -14.23
CA ARG A 75 10.70 3.07 -15.22
C ARG A 75 12.09 3.29 -15.82
N GLU A 76 12.43 4.54 -16.14
CA GLU A 76 13.74 4.92 -16.69
C GLU A 76 14.89 4.63 -15.71
N ASN A 77 14.63 4.73 -14.40
CA ASN A 77 15.60 4.44 -13.35
C ASN A 77 15.52 2.99 -12.83
N GLY A 78 14.88 2.08 -13.57
CA GLY A 78 14.86 0.64 -13.26
C GLY A 78 13.88 0.22 -12.18
N LEU A 79 12.97 1.10 -11.74
CA LEU A 79 11.90 0.72 -10.80
C LEU A 79 10.83 -0.11 -11.50
N THR A 80 10.36 -1.16 -10.81
CA THR A 80 9.10 -1.79 -11.17
C THR A 80 7.95 -0.92 -10.66
N VAL A 81 7.29 -0.21 -11.58
CA VAL A 81 6.21 0.72 -11.25
C VAL A 81 4.84 0.07 -11.41
N ILE A 82 4.05 0.07 -10.35
CA ILE A 82 2.62 -0.27 -10.33
C ILE A 82 1.84 1.06 -10.25
N PRO A 83 1.32 1.58 -11.38
CA PRO A 83 0.78 2.95 -11.45
C PRO A 83 -0.67 3.08 -10.96
N ALA A 84 -1.28 1.98 -10.51
CA ALA A 84 -2.69 1.92 -10.19
C ALA A 84 -2.99 0.76 -9.23
N GLY A 85 -4.16 0.81 -8.59
CA GLY A 85 -4.72 -0.24 -7.76
C GLY A 85 -4.79 0.15 -6.28
N CYS A 86 -5.85 -0.31 -5.63
CA CYS A 86 -5.96 -0.35 -4.19
C CYS A 86 -5.24 -1.61 -3.69
N PRO A 87 -4.27 -1.50 -2.76
CA PRO A 87 -3.62 -2.67 -2.19
C PRO A 87 -4.58 -3.71 -1.63
N MET A 88 -5.71 -3.27 -1.08
CA MET A 88 -6.73 -4.19 -0.58
C MET A 88 -7.38 -5.04 -1.69
N MET A 89 -7.38 -4.63 -2.95
CA MET A 89 -7.89 -5.49 -4.03
C MET A 89 -7.07 -6.76 -4.21
N PHE A 90 -5.78 -6.74 -3.87
CA PHE A 90 -4.91 -7.92 -3.91
C PHE A 90 -5.00 -8.77 -2.64
N PHE A 91 -5.43 -8.18 -1.53
CA PHE A 91 -5.65 -8.91 -0.28
C PHE A 91 -7.10 -9.45 -0.12
N ASP A 92 -8.10 -8.88 -0.82
CA ASP A 92 -9.53 -9.19 -0.65
C ASP A 92 -10.28 -9.70 -1.90
N PHE A 93 -9.60 -9.95 -3.03
CA PHE A 93 -10.23 -10.62 -4.18
C PHE A 93 -10.76 -12.01 -3.80
N SER A 94 -10.03 -12.73 -2.94
CA SER A 94 -10.40 -14.06 -2.44
C SER A 94 -11.76 -14.06 -1.73
N HIS A 95 -12.05 -13.08 -0.86
CA HIS A 95 -13.35 -12.98 -0.18
C HIS A 95 -14.47 -12.57 -1.12
N LYS A 96 -14.21 -11.72 -2.12
CA LYS A 96 -15.20 -11.31 -3.12
C LYS A 96 -15.57 -12.45 -4.07
N CYS A 97 -14.56 -13.22 -4.51
CA CYS A 97 -14.76 -14.45 -5.28
C CYS A 97 -15.44 -15.54 -4.47
N MET A 98 -15.06 -15.73 -3.20
CA MET A 98 -15.68 -16.71 -2.32
C MET A 98 -17.14 -16.37 -2.04
N LYS A 99 -17.49 -15.10 -1.82
CA LYS A 99 -18.90 -14.66 -1.71
C LYS A 99 -19.68 -14.96 -2.99
N TRP A 100 -19.10 -14.69 -4.16
CA TRP A 100 -19.77 -14.96 -5.44
C TRP A 100 -19.97 -16.46 -5.69
N VAL A 101 -18.92 -17.27 -5.47
CA VAL A 101 -18.94 -18.73 -5.64
C VAL A 101 -19.87 -19.40 -4.62
N LEU A 102 -19.81 -19.02 -3.33
CA LEU A 102 -20.73 -19.52 -2.31
C LEU A 102 -22.17 -19.06 -2.53
N GLY A 103 -22.38 -17.88 -3.12
CA GLY A 103 -23.70 -17.39 -3.53
C GLY A 103 -24.27 -18.20 -4.68
N ALA A 104 -23.48 -18.46 -5.72
CA ALA A 104 -23.87 -19.32 -6.84
C ALA A 104 -24.14 -20.77 -6.42
N MET A 105 -23.42 -21.28 -5.41
CA MET A 105 -23.66 -22.61 -4.83
C MET A 105 -24.76 -22.64 -3.75
N GLY A 106 -25.43 -21.52 -3.46
CA GLY A 106 -26.50 -21.46 -2.45
C GLY A 106 -26.05 -21.73 -1.01
N ARG A 107 -24.74 -21.57 -0.73
CA ARG A 107 -24.11 -21.82 0.58
C ARG A 107 -23.91 -20.55 1.40
N LEU A 108 -24.41 -19.41 0.93
CA LEU A 108 -24.47 -18.20 1.75
C LEU A 108 -25.62 -18.32 2.75
N PRO A 109 -25.40 -17.98 4.03
CA PRO A 109 -26.50 -17.91 4.99
C PRO A 109 -27.50 -16.84 4.52
N ASN A 110 -28.74 -17.27 4.26
CA ASN A 110 -29.84 -16.35 4.01
C ASN A 110 -30.15 -15.62 5.33
N GLY A 111 -29.60 -14.43 5.48
CA GLY A 111 -30.03 -13.49 6.51
C GLY A 111 -31.45 -13.05 6.21
N LYS A 112 -32.38 -13.46 7.06
CA LYS A 112 -33.58 -12.67 7.32
C LYS A 112 -33.15 -11.34 7.96
#